data_AF-A0A368GH95-F1
#
_entry.id   AF-A0A368GH95-F1
#
_cell.length_a   1.000
_cell.length_b   1.000
_cell.length_c   1.000
_cell.angle_alpha   90.00
_cell.angle_beta   90.00
_cell.angle_gamma   90.00
#
_symmetry.space_group_name_H-M   'P 1'
#
loop_
_entity.id
_entity.type
_entity.pdbx_description
1 polymer ?
#
loop_
_entity_poly.entity_id
_entity_poly.type
_entity_poly.pdbx_seq_one_letter_code
_entity_poly.pdbx_strand_id
1 'polypeptide(L)'
;MINIHFIALAITSLLPALSEGKPVVFVEPQCKPNGYLDKNTIDNNVLKPINTRREALAKGTQQNGFDPPNPQTFLPPATDMTKLVS
;
A
#
# COMPACT_ATOMS: atom_id res chain seq x y z
N MET A 1 2.72 -44.91 8.64
CA MET A 1 2.27 -44.74 7.24
C MET A 1 1.34 -43.54 7.23
N ILE A 2 1.85 -42.34 6.94
CA ILE A 2 1.00 -41.14 6.84
C ILE A 2 0.14 -41.35 5.60
N ASN A 3 -1.16 -41.50 5.81
CA ASN A 3 -2.09 -41.89 4.77
C ASN A 3 -2.14 -40.75 3.73
N ILE A 4 -1.74 -41.03 2.48
CA ILE A 4 -1.64 -40.05 1.38
C ILE A 4 -2.94 -39.24 1.22
N HIS A 5 -4.07 -39.86 1.57
CA HIS A 5 -5.39 -39.25 1.64
C HIS A 5 -5.46 -38.00 2.53
N PHE A 6 -4.78 -37.97 3.68
CA PHE A 6 -4.76 -36.80 4.56
C PHE A 6 -3.95 -35.64 3.97
N ILE A 7 -2.86 -35.95 3.27
CA ILE A 7 -2.03 -34.94 2.60
C ILE A 7 -2.81 -34.33 1.43
N ALA A 8 -3.47 -35.18 0.62
CA ALA A 8 -4.31 -34.72 -0.48
C ALA A 8 -5.47 -33.83 0.01
N LEU A 9 -6.14 -34.23 1.10
CA LEU A 9 -7.23 -33.46 1.69
C LEU A 9 -6.74 -32.09 2.18
N ALA A 10 -5.60 -32.03 2.87
CA ALA A 10 -5.01 -30.78 3.35
C ALA A 10 -4.62 -29.84 2.20
N ILE A 11 -4.05 -30.37 1.11
CA ILE A 11 -3.70 -29.57 -0.07
C ILE A 11 -4.97 -29.00 -0.72
N THR A 12 -5.97 -29.84 -0.97
CA THR A 12 -7.23 -29.42 -1.62
C THR A 12 -8.05 -28.43 -0.79
N SER A 13 -7.99 -28.48 0.54
CA SER A 13 -8.68 -27.52 1.40
C SER A 13 -7.98 -26.16 1.47
N LEU A 14 -6.66 -26.12 1.28
CA LEU A 14 -5.87 -24.89 1.26
C LEU A 14 -5.83 -24.22 -0.13
N LEU A 15 -6.05 -24.99 -1.21
CA LEU A 15 -6.04 -24.46 -2.57
C LEU A 15 -7.01 -23.28 -2.79
N PRO A 16 -8.28 -23.31 -2.33
CA PRO A 16 -9.19 -22.16 -2.49
C PRO A 16 -8.66 -20.90 -1.79
N ALA A 17 -8.06 -21.04 -0.60
CA ALA A 17 -7.45 -19.93 0.12
C ALA A 17 -6.22 -19.35 -0.61
N LEU A 18 -5.48 -20.18 -1.35
CA LEU A 18 -4.33 -19.78 -2.17
C LEU A 18 -4.72 -19.24 -3.56
N SER A 19 -5.86 -19.69 -4.11
CA SER A 19 -6.24 -19.47 -5.52
C SER A 19 -7.28 -18.36 -5.71
N GLU A 20 -8.10 -18.07 -4.69
CA GLU A 20 -9.17 -17.08 -4.82
C GLU A 20 -8.70 -15.63 -4.73
N GLY A 21 -7.41 -15.35 -4.53
CA GLY A 21 -6.88 -13.98 -4.48
C GLY A 21 -7.51 -13.09 -3.42
N LYS A 22 -8.35 -13.65 -2.52
CA LYS A 22 -8.71 -12.97 -1.28
C LYS A 22 -7.39 -12.80 -0.54
N PRO A 23 -7.00 -11.56 -0.19
CA PRO A 23 -5.82 -11.37 0.60
C PRO A 23 -6.02 -12.21 1.85
N VAL A 24 -5.26 -13.30 1.97
CA VAL A 24 -5.12 -14.00 3.23
C VAL A 24 -4.55 -12.92 4.13
N VAL A 25 -5.40 -12.31 4.93
CA VAL A 25 -4.98 -11.40 5.98
C VAL A 25 -4.29 -12.32 6.98
N PHE A 26 -3.02 -12.64 6.72
CA PHE A 26 -2.20 -13.47 7.61
C PHE A 26 -2.08 -12.81 8.99
N VAL A 27 -2.50 -11.54 9.12
CA VAL A 27 -2.54 -10.79 10.37
C VAL A 27 -3.81 -9.95 10.41
N GLU A 28 -4.79 -10.33 11.24
CA GLU A 28 -5.90 -9.43 11.54
C GLU A 28 -5.36 -8.11 12.10
N PRO A 29 -5.96 -6.96 11.75
CA PRO A 29 -5.51 -5.69 12.28
C PRO A 29 -5.67 -5.69 13.80
N GLN A 30 -4.64 -5.22 14.49
CA GLN A 30 -4.61 -5.18 15.95
C GLN A 30 -5.66 -4.22 16.52
N CYS A 31 -6.05 -3.20 15.74
CA CYS A 31 -7.14 -2.29 16.07
C CYS A 31 -8.48 -2.96 15.74
N LYS A 32 -9.05 -3.72 16.68
CA LYS A 32 -10.38 -4.34 16.51
C LYS A 32 -11.50 -3.45 17.08
N PRO A 33 -12.68 -3.37 16.43
CA PRO A 33 -13.06 -4.05 15.18
C PRO A 33 -12.73 -3.28 13.89
N ASN A 34 -12.30 -2.01 13.96
CA ASN A 34 -12.28 -1.07 12.83
C ASN A 34 -10.88 -0.81 12.24
N GLY A 35 -9.98 -1.78 12.28
CA GLY A 35 -8.57 -1.59 11.88
C GLY A 35 -8.31 -1.75 10.38
N TYR A 36 -9.32 -2.19 9.62
CA TYR A 36 -9.25 -2.21 8.16
C TYR A 36 -9.58 -0.82 7.62
N LEU A 37 -8.75 -0.35 6.68
CA LEU A 37 -9.07 0.82 5.89
C LEU A 37 -9.96 0.40 4.72
N ASP A 38 -11.11 1.06 4.58
CA ASP A 38 -11.93 0.89 3.40
C ASP A 38 -11.26 1.51 2.17
N LYS A 39 -11.71 1.10 0.98
CA LYS A 39 -11.14 1.57 -0.29
C LYS A 39 -11.18 3.10 -0.43
N ASN A 40 -12.26 3.73 0.01
CA ASN A 40 -12.37 5.19 -0.09
C ASN A 40 -11.33 5.88 0.82
N THR A 41 -11.07 5.34 2.01
CA THR A 41 -9.98 5.82 2.88
C THR A 41 -8.60 5.61 2.24
N ILE A 42 -8.34 4.45 1.62
CA ILE A 42 -7.08 4.20 0.90
C ILE A 42 -6.89 5.20 -0.25
N ASP A 43 -7.89 5.35 -1.10
CA ASP A 43 -7.79 6.19 -2.30
C ASP A 43 -7.64 7.68 -1.94
N ASN A 44 -8.48 8.18 -1.04
CA ASN A 44 -8.57 9.61 -0.77
C ASN A 44 -7.65 10.11 0.33
N ASN A 45 -7.35 9.29 1.33
CA ASN A 45 -6.59 9.72 2.50
C ASN A 45 -5.15 9.19 2.49
N VAL A 46 -4.84 8.18 1.67
CA VAL A 46 -3.48 7.65 1.53
C VAL A 46 -2.91 7.96 0.14
N LEU A 47 -3.51 7.46 -0.93
CA LEU A 47 -2.96 7.57 -2.28
C LEU A 47 -2.99 9.01 -2.81
N LYS A 48 -4.11 9.72 -2.67
CA LYS A 48 -4.25 11.10 -3.18
C LYS A 48 -3.26 12.08 -2.55
N PRO A 49 -3.05 12.12 -1.21
CA PRO A 49 -2.03 12.99 -0.63
C PRO A 49 -0.61 12.67 -1.11
N ILE A 50 -0.27 11.39 -1.22
CA ILE A 50 1.05 10.96 -1.72
C ILE A 50 1.23 11.39 -3.19
N ASN A 51 0.25 11.13 -4.05
CA ASN A 51 0.31 11.52 -5.46
C ASN A 51 0.37 13.04 -5.64
N THR A 52 -0.32 13.82 -4.81
CA THR A 52 -0.20 15.30 -4.79
C THR A 52 1.24 15.74 -4.54
N ARG A 53 1.93 15.12 -3.57
CA ARG A 53 3.33 15.40 -3.28
C ARG A 53 4.26 14.96 -4.42
N ARG A 54 4.04 13.76 -4.97
CA ARG A 54 4.78 13.26 -6.14
C ARG A 54 4.65 14.21 -7.34
N GLU A 55 3.46 14.72 -7.62
CA GLU A 55 3.23 15.71 -8.67
C GLU A 55 3.94 17.05 -8.40
N ALA A 56 3.91 17.54 -7.15
CA ALA A 56 4.65 18.75 -6.76
C ALA A 56 6.16 18.57 -6.89
N LEU A 57 6.68 17.39 -6.56
CA LEU A 57 8.09 17.05 -6.73
C LEU A 57 8.46 16.99 -8.21
N ALA A 58 7.64 16.37 -9.07
CA ALA A 58 7.87 16.35 -10.51
C ALA A 58 7.94 17.76 -11.12
N LYS A 59 7.16 18.70 -10.57
CA LYS A 59 7.15 20.12 -10.97
C LYS A 59 8.27 20.95 -10.34
N GLY A 60 9.07 20.38 -9.42
CA GLY A 60 10.09 21.13 -8.67
C GLY A 60 9.51 22.17 -7.71
N THR A 61 8.24 22.03 -7.30
CA THR A 61 7.56 22.96 -6.38
C THR A 61 7.43 22.39 -4.97
N GLN A 62 8.00 21.21 -4.71
CA GLN A 62 7.98 20.60 -3.39
C GLN A 62 9.09 21.20 -2.51
N GLN A 63 8.71 21.77 -1.36
CA GLN A 63 9.65 22.29 -0.37
C GLN A 63 10.50 21.16 0.24
N ASN A 64 11.79 21.44 0.47
CA ASN A 64 12.69 20.56 1.20
C ASN A 64 12.66 20.87 2.71
N GLY A 65 11.99 20.04 3.50
CA GLY A 65 11.90 20.20 4.96
C GLY A 65 10.79 21.14 5.44
N PHE A 66 10.66 21.24 6.77
CA PHE A 66 9.60 21.99 7.45
C PHE A 66 9.94 23.47 7.62
N ASP A 67 11.19 23.76 8.01
CA ASP A 67 11.69 25.12 8.09
C ASP A 67 12.20 25.58 6.71
N PRO A 68 11.98 26.84 6.31
CA PRO A 68 12.78 27.44 5.27
C PRO A 68 14.18 27.73 5.85
N PRO A 69 15.25 26.96 5.55
CA PRO A 69 16.55 27.57 5.57
C PRO A 69 16.51 28.70 4.53
N ASN A 70 17.06 29.85 4.86
CA ASN A 70 17.23 30.95 3.93
C ASN A 70 18.44 30.60 3.04
N PRO A 71 18.33 30.50 1.70
CA PRO A 71 17.13 30.65 0.88
C PRO A 71 16.28 29.36 0.78
N GLN A 72 14.96 29.54 0.60
CA GLN A 72 14.00 28.46 0.45
C GLN A 72 14.47 27.48 -0.64
N THR A 73 14.78 26.25 -0.25
CA THR A 73 15.19 25.20 -1.18
C THR A 73 14.00 24.32 -1.54
N PHE A 74 13.61 24.33 -2.82
CA PHE A 74 12.74 23.31 -3.37
C PHE A 74 13.57 22.09 -3.74
N LEU A 75 12.96 20.91 -3.65
CA LEU A 75 13.56 19.70 -4.20
C LEU A 75 13.64 19.83 -5.73
N PRO A 76 14.71 19.32 -6.36
CA PRO A 76 14.83 19.35 -7.81
C PRO A 76 13.68 18.57 -8.47
N PRO A 77 13.23 18.99 -9.67
CA PRO A 77 12.19 18.29 -10.39
C PRO A 77 12.61 16.86 -10.73
N ALA A 78 11.72 15.90 -10.51
CA ALA A 78 11.94 14.51 -10.86
C ALA A 78 11.39 14.20 -12.27
N THR A 79 12.17 13.48 -13.08
CA THR A 79 11.70 12.89 -14.34
C THR A 79 11.01 11.55 -14.06
N ASP A 80 10.05 11.18 -14.92
CA ASP A 80 9.36 9.87 -14.89
C ASP A 80 8.63 9.53 -13.57
N MET A 81 8.18 10.56 -12.84
CA MET A 81 7.43 10.40 -11.60
C MET A 81 5.97 9.99 -11.90
N THR A 82 5.66 8.70 -11.79
CA THR A 82 4.32 8.13 -12.03
C THR A 82 3.39 8.21 -10.82
N LYS A 83 2.08 8.01 -11.02
CA LYS A 83 1.11 7.92 -9.91
C LYS A 83 1.10 6.52 -9.30
N LEU A 84 0.93 6.46 -7.98
CA LEU A 84 0.62 5.22 -7.27
C LEU A 84 -0.86 4.86 -7.46
N VAL A 85 -1.13 3.56 -7.55
CA VAL A 85 -2.46 2.97 -7.69
C VAL A 85 -2.66 1.84 -6.68
N SER A 86 -3.92 1.57 -6.30
CA SER A 86 -4.35 0.44 -5.46
C SER A 86 -4.90 -0.68 -6.32
#